data_AF-A0A1I2M2C1-F1
#
_entry.id   AF-A0A1I2M2C1-F1
#
_cell.length_a   1.000
_cell.length_b   1.000
_cell.length_c   1.000
_cell.angle_alpha   90.00
_cell.angle_beta   90.00
_cell.angle_gamma   90.00
#
_symmetry.space_group_name_H-M   'P 1'
#
loop_
_entity.id
_entity.type
_entity.pdbx_description
1 polymer ?
#
loop_
_entity_poly.entity_id
_entity_poly.type
_entity_poly.pdbx_seq_one_letter_code
_entity_poly.pdbx_strand_id
1 'polypeptide(L)'
;MEKIIQVVRLMAKTGLFFASVDGIYQERERQYINDYVSGIEQIGDITPELKGEVYGTLNRKFTLDEIISDTRNLLDGFHEMERLSILKGIRSFITKVMNADGHVHPLEHENYKLWKLAFGLQ
;
A
#
# COMPACT_ATOMS: atom_id res chain seq x y z
N MET A 1 0.73 17.98 -5.98
CA MET A 1 1.56 17.66 -4.78
C MET A 1 0.77 16.90 -3.72
N GLU A 2 -0.28 17.48 -3.13
CA GLU A 2 -1.00 16.84 -2.01
C GLU A 2 -1.62 15.46 -2.34
N LYS A 3 -2.17 15.29 -3.54
CA LYS A 3 -2.72 14.01 -4.00
C LYS A 3 -1.64 12.92 -4.17
N ILE A 4 -0.46 13.27 -4.65
CA ILE A 4 0.66 12.33 -4.83
C ILE A 4 1.14 11.83 -3.46
N ILE A 5 1.23 12.73 -2.48
CA ILE A 5 1.55 12.40 -1.09
C ILE A 5 0.53 11.41 -0.51
N GLN A 6 -0.76 11.63 -0.74
CA GLN A 6 -1.81 10.72 -0.27
C GLN A 6 -1.71 9.33 -0.91
N VAL A 7 -1.39 9.26 -2.21
CA VAL A 7 -1.13 7.98 -2.90
C VAL A 7 0.06 7.26 -2.28
N VAL A 8 1.19 7.95 -2.11
CA VAL A 8 2.42 7.37 -1.52
C VAL A 8 2.17 6.85 -0.11
N ARG A 9 1.48 7.62 0.72
CA ARG A 9 1.11 7.20 2.08
C ARG A 9 0.21 5.97 2.06
N LEU A 10 -0.83 5.96 1.21
CA LEU A 10 -1.72 4.80 1.10
C LEU A 10 -0.95 3.55 0.67
N MET A 11 -0.06 3.67 -0.30
CA MET A 11 0.73 2.55 -0.80
C MET A 11 1.69 2.02 0.26
N ALA A 12 2.35 2.90 1.03
CA ALA A 12 3.19 2.47 2.15
C ALA A 12 2.40 1.72 3.23
N LYS A 13 1.23 2.24 3.63
CA LYS A 13 0.33 1.56 4.59
C LYS A 13 -0.15 0.20 4.07
N THR A 14 -0.52 0.16 2.79
CA THR A 14 -0.98 -1.06 2.12
C THR A 14 0.13 -2.11 2.11
N GLY A 15 1.35 -1.71 1.78
CA GLY A 15 2.52 -2.58 1.79
C GLY A 15 2.78 -3.15 3.18
N LEU A 16 2.80 -2.30 4.20
CA LEU A 16 2.95 -2.70 5.61
C LEU A 16 1.88 -3.68 6.06
N PHE A 17 0.63 -3.41 5.71
CA PHE A 17 -0.49 -4.30 6.04
C PHE A 17 -0.26 -5.68 5.45
N PHE A 18 -0.14 -5.80 4.12
CA PHE A 18 -0.01 -7.10 3.47
C PHE A 18 1.26 -7.83 3.89
N ALA A 19 2.37 -7.12 4.03
CA ALA A 19 3.63 -7.68 4.50
C ALA A 19 3.56 -8.24 5.93
N SER A 20 2.68 -7.74 6.80
CA SER A 20 2.62 -8.13 8.22
C SER A 20 1.36 -8.89 8.64
N VAL A 21 0.53 -9.28 7.66
CA VAL A 21 -0.80 -9.88 7.90
C VAL A 21 -0.73 -11.23 8.62
N ASP A 22 0.34 -12.00 8.43
CA ASP A 22 0.56 -13.29 9.09
C ASP A 22 1.11 -13.15 10.53
N GLY A 23 1.37 -11.92 10.97
CA GLY A 23 1.90 -11.60 12.30
C GLY A 23 3.40 -11.81 12.47
N ILE A 24 4.12 -12.20 11.41
CA ILE A 24 5.57 -12.42 11.44
C ILE A 24 6.23 -11.25 10.72
N TYR A 25 6.49 -10.14 11.42
CA TYR A 25 7.18 -9.01 10.80
C TYR A 25 8.67 -9.32 10.56
N GLN A 26 9.04 -9.79 9.37
CA GLN A 26 10.42 -10.20 9.06
C GLN A 26 11.28 -9.04 8.53
N GLU A 27 12.61 -9.15 8.67
CA GLU A 27 13.59 -8.20 8.11
C GLU A 27 13.40 -7.95 6.59
N ARG A 28 12.91 -8.95 5.86
CA ARG A 28 12.63 -8.86 4.41
C ARG A 28 11.47 -7.93 4.07
N GLU A 29 10.45 -7.87 4.90
CA GLU A 29 9.30 -6.98 4.72
C GLU A 29 9.69 -5.53 4.96
N ARG A 30 10.56 -5.32 5.96
CA ARG A 30 11.18 -4.01 6.20
C ARG A 30 12.05 -3.57 5.02
N GLN A 31 12.79 -4.51 4.42
CA GLN A 31 13.60 -4.26 3.22
C GLN A 31 12.72 -3.88 2.02
N TYR A 32 11.61 -4.59 1.79
CA TYR A 32 10.68 -4.26 0.70
C TYR A 32 10.14 -2.82 0.81
N ILE A 33 9.80 -2.37 2.02
CA ILE A 33 9.30 -1.01 2.21
C ILE A 33 10.42 0.01 2.08
N ASN A 34 11.63 -0.30 2.54
CA ASN A 34 12.80 0.54 2.27
C ASN A 34 13.07 0.68 0.77
N ASP A 35 12.96 -0.42 0.01
CA ASP A 35 13.15 -0.43 -1.43
C ASP A 35 12.01 0.34 -2.14
N TYR A 36 10.77 0.23 -1.64
CA TYR A 36 9.66 1.03 -2.14
C TYR A 36 9.86 2.52 -1.89
N VAL A 37 10.21 2.92 -0.66
CA VAL A 37 10.48 4.33 -0.33
C VAL A 37 11.65 4.87 -1.15
N SER A 38 12.75 4.12 -1.26
CA SER A 38 13.90 4.48 -2.08
C SER A 38 13.56 4.55 -3.58
N GLY A 39 12.66 3.69 -4.05
CA GLY A 39 12.17 3.71 -5.43
C GLY A 39 11.33 4.95 -5.73
N ILE A 40 10.56 5.45 -4.78
CA ILE A 40 9.79 6.70 -4.97
C ILE A 40 10.70 7.93 -4.84
N GLU A 41 11.77 7.88 -4.03
CA GLU A 41 12.80 8.93 -3.99
C GLU A 41 13.42 9.18 -5.37
N GLN A 42 13.62 8.12 -6.16
CA GLN A 42 14.15 8.23 -7.53
C GLN A 42 13.18 8.93 -8.51
N ILE A 43 11.90 9.07 -8.15
CA ILE A 43 10.88 9.77 -8.95
C ILE A 43 10.96 11.30 -8.72
N GLY A 44 11.71 11.76 -7.71
CA GLY A 44 12.07 13.17 -7.51
C GLY A 44 11.08 14.01 -6.70
N ASP A 45 9.96 13.42 -6.27
CA ASP A 45 8.84 14.15 -5.62
C ASP A 45 8.67 13.87 -4.11
N ILE A 46 9.59 13.12 -3.47
CA ILE A 46 9.54 12.89 -2.02
C ILE A 46 10.41 13.90 -1.28
N THR A 47 9.76 14.74 -0.46
CA THR A 47 10.48 15.61 0.48
C THR A 47 10.96 14.81 1.72
N PRO A 48 12.00 15.27 2.42
CA PRO A 48 12.47 14.64 3.67
C PRO A 48 11.36 14.49 4.73
N GLU A 49 10.40 15.41 4.75
CA GLU A 49 9.25 15.37 5.66
C GLU A 49 8.33 14.19 5.33
N LEU A 50 7.98 14.02 4.05
CA LEU A 50 7.17 12.88 3.60
C LEU A 50 7.87 11.55 3.89
N LYS A 51 9.20 11.50 3.70
CA LYS A 51 10.02 10.36 4.08
C LYS A 51 9.86 10.06 5.57
N GLY A 52 10.08 11.07 6.44
CA GLY A 52 9.93 10.93 7.89
C GLY A 52 8.56 10.41 8.30
N GLU A 53 7.50 10.87 7.66
CA GLU A 53 6.13 10.39 7.91
C GLU A 53 5.94 8.93 7.49
N VAL A 54 6.42 8.53 6.31
CA VAL A 54 6.35 7.14 5.84
C VAL A 54 7.14 6.23 6.77
N TYR A 55 8.35 6.62 7.18
CA TYR A 55 9.11 5.89 8.19
C TYR A 55 8.39 5.84 9.55
N GLY A 56 7.71 6.91 9.94
CA GLY A 56 6.87 6.96 11.14
C GLY A 56 5.70 5.97 11.11
N THR A 57 5.15 5.69 9.91
CA THR A 57 4.10 4.69 9.74
C THR A 57 4.59 3.25 9.85
N LEU A 58 5.89 2.96 9.65
CA LEU A 58 6.45 1.59 9.71
C LEU A 58 6.30 0.93 11.08
N ASN A 59 6.15 1.72 12.15
CA ASN A 59 6.00 1.20 13.51
C ASN A 59 4.53 0.97 13.90
N ARG A 60 3.59 1.17 12.96
CA ARG A 60 2.16 0.99 13.20
C ARG A 60 1.67 -0.27 12.52
N LYS A 61 0.79 -0.99 13.21
CA LYS A 61 -0.04 -2.04 12.59
C LYS A 61 -1.25 -1.38 11.94
N PHE A 62 -1.58 -1.82 10.74
CA PHE A 62 -2.76 -1.38 10.00
C PHE A 62 -3.75 -2.53 9.89
N THR A 63 -5.02 -2.21 9.73
CA THR A 63 -6.11 -3.16 9.50
C THR A 63 -6.61 -3.05 8.07
N LEU A 64 -7.25 -4.11 7.56
CA LEU A 64 -7.86 -4.09 6.23
C LEU A 64 -8.88 -2.96 6.09
N ASP A 65 -9.70 -2.73 7.13
CA ASP A 65 -10.72 -1.67 7.13
C ASP A 65 -10.11 -0.28 7.00
N GLU A 66 -8.97 -0.02 7.65
CA GLU A 66 -8.22 1.22 7.47
C GLU A 66 -7.72 1.38 6.04
N ILE A 67 -7.16 0.32 5.43
CA ILE A 67 -6.70 0.35 4.03
C ILE A 67 -7.86 0.64 3.07
N ILE A 68 -9.02 0.00 3.28
CA ILE A 68 -10.23 0.23 2.47
C ILE A 68 -10.73 1.66 2.64
N SER A 69 -10.81 2.15 3.88
CA SER A 69 -11.27 3.51 4.18
C SER A 69 -10.36 4.57 3.55
N ASP A 70 -9.05 4.45 3.74
CA ASP A 70 -8.06 5.36 3.16
C ASP A 70 -8.08 5.33 1.62
N THR A 71 -8.29 4.14 1.03
CA THR A 71 -8.43 4.02 -0.43
C THR A 71 -9.69 4.75 -0.92
N ARG A 72 -10.84 4.63 -0.22
CA ARG A 72 -12.06 5.37 -0.60
C ARG A 72 -11.84 6.88 -0.50
N ASN A 73 -11.29 7.35 0.61
CA ASN A 73 -10.99 8.77 0.83
C ASN A 73 -10.05 9.33 -0.24
N LEU A 74 -9.05 8.56 -0.66
CA LEU A 74 -8.18 8.94 -1.77
C LEU A 74 -8.98 9.09 -3.07
N LEU A 75 -9.81 8.10 -3.41
CA LEU A 75 -10.55 8.05 -4.67
C LEU A 75 -11.64 9.13 -4.79
N ASP A 76 -12.18 9.62 -3.67
CA ASP A 76 -13.21 10.67 -3.68
C ASP A 76 -12.76 11.94 -4.40
N GLY A 77 -11.46 12.24 -4.37
CA GLY A 77 -10.86 13.39 -5.06
C GLY A 77 -10.59 13.22 -6.55
N PHE A 78 -10.94 12.09 -7.17
CA PHE A 78 -10.66 11.75 -8.56
C PHE A 78 -11.93 11.43 -9.35
N HIS A 79 -11.90 11.65 -10.66
CA HIS A 79 -12.99 11.26 -11.54
C HIS A 79 -12.90 9.75 -11.90
N GLU A 80 -13.98 9.15 -12.40
CA GLU A 80 -14.10 7.70 -12.60
C GLU A 80 -12.91 7.02 -13.32
N MET A 81 -12.44 7.60 -14.43
CA MET A 81 -11.32 7.04 -15.21
C MET A 81 -9.98 7.02 -14.44
N GLU A 82 -9.73 8.04 -13.62
CA GLU A 82 -8.58 8.13 -12.72
C GLU A 82 -8.69 7.10 -11.60
N ARG A 83 -9.89 6.95 -11.03
CA ARG A 83 -10.15 5.97 -9.96
C ARG A 83 -9.78 4.56 -10.40
N LEU A 84 -10.20 4.16 -11.61
CA LEU A 84 -9.86 2.85 -12.18
C LEU A 84 -8.34 2.68 -12.36
N SER A 85 -7.66 3.73 -12.81
CA SER A 85 -6.20 3.71 -13.00
C SER A 85 -5.44 3.59 -11.67
N ILE A 86 -5.89 4.32 -10.65
CA ILE A 86 -5.34 4.27 -9.29
C ILE A 86 -5.56 2.88 -8.68
N LEU A 87 -6.79 2.36 -8.75
CA LEU A 87 -7.12 1.02 -8.27
C LEU A 87 -6.28 -0.07 -8.94
N LYS A 88 -6.03 0.05 -10.26
CA LYS A 88 -5.13 -0.86 -10.97
C LYS A 88 -3.69 -0.77 -10.45
N GLY A 89 -3.21 0.44 -10.13
CA GLY A 89 -1.90 0.67 -9.52
C GLY A 89 -1.77 0.03 -8.14
N ILE A 90 -2.75 0.28 -7.25
CA ILE A 90 -2.79 -0.31 -5.91
C ILE A 90 -2.85 -1.84 -6.00
N ARG A 91 -3.69 -2.38 -6.88
CA ARG A 91 -3.80 -3.82 -7.14
C ARG A 91 -2.45 -4.42 -7.54
N SER A 92 -1.77 -3.80 -8.52
CA SER A 92 -0.47 -4.28 -8.98
C SER A 92 0.57 -4.23 -7.86
N PHE A 93 0.49 -3.27 -6.96
CA PHE A 93 1.40 -3.14 -5.85
C PHE A 93 1.15 -4.19 -4.77
N ILE A 94 -0.11 -4.40 -4.36
CA ILE A 94 -0.49 -5.47 -3.42
C ILE A 94 0.02 -6.82 -3.92
N THR A 95 -0.20 -7.15 -5.19
CA THR A 95 0.32 -8.39 -5.77
C THR A 95 1.84 -8.48 -5.67
N LYS A 96 2.58 -7.39 -5.89
CA LYS A 96 4.05 -7.41 -5.77
C LYS A 96 4.50 -7.62 -4.33
N VAL A 97 3.81 -7.03 -3.35
CA VAL A 97 4.09 -7.20 -1.92
C VAL A 97 3.91 -8.67 -1.53
N MET A 98 2.74 -9.25 -1.82
CA MET A 98 2.41 -10.63 -1.46
C MET A 98 3.31 -11.68 -2.13
N ASN A 99 3.95 -11.35 -3.25
CA ASN A 99 4.84 -12.27 -3.97
C ASN A 99 6.33 -12.01 -3.66
N ALA A 100 6.66 -11.04 -2.80
CA ALA A 100 8.05 -10.58 -2.61
C ALA A 100 8.94 -11.65 -1.97
N ASP A 101 8.39 -12.49 -1.09
CA ASP A 101 9.10 -13.58 -0.41
C ASP A 101 8.96 -14.94 -1.10
N GLY A 102 8.19 -14.99 -2.21
CA GLY A 102 7.90 -16.21 -2.96
C GLY A 102 6.80 -17.09 -2.35
N HIS A 103 6.14 -16.67 -1.27
CA HIS A 103 5.07 -17.41 -0.62
C HIS A 103 3.90 -16.51 -0.22
N VAL A 104 2.77 -16.63 -0.93
CA VAL A 104 1.54 -15.94 -0.54
C VAL A 104 0.84 -16.69 0.60
N HIS A 105 0.77 -16.06 1.77
CA HIS A 105 0.08 -16.61 2.93
C HIS A 105 -1.45 -16.62 2.72
N PRO A 106 -2.20 -17.63 3.22
CA PRO A 106 -3.66 -17.68 3.05
C PRO A 106 -4.41 -16.42 3.53
N LEU A 107 -3.94 -15.80 4.62
CA LEU A 107 -4.53 -14.56 5.13
C LEU A 107 -4.29 -13.36 4.20
N GLU A 108 -3.14 -13.27 3.53
CA GLU A 108 -2.90 -12.22 2.54
C GLU A 108 -3.85 -12.38 1.36
N HIS A 109 -4.04 -13.64 0.90
CA HIS A 109 -4.96 -13.94 -0.17
C HIS A 109 -6.42 -13.62 0.19
N GLU A 110 -6.85 -13.95 1.41
CA GLU A 110 -8.18 -13.60 1.91
C GLU A 110 -8.38 -12.09 2.02
N ASN A 111 -7.43 -11.38 2.63
CA ASN A 111 -7.49 -9.92 2.74
C ASN A 111 -7.46 -9.22 1.38
N TYR A 112 -6.69 -9.74 0.42
CA TYR A 112 -6.67 -9.22 -0.94
C TYR A 112 -8.01 -9.45 -1.65
N LYS A 113 -8.65 -10.60 -1.45
CA LYS A 113 -10.00 -10.88 -1.98
C LYS A 113 -11.03 -9.91 -1.40
N LEU A 114 -10.99 -9.67 -0.09
CA LEU A 114 -11.88 -8.73 0.59
C LEU A 114 -11.66 -7.28 0.11
N TRP A 115 -10.40 -6.87 -0.05
CA TRP A 115 -10.07 -5.57 -0.65
C TRP A 115 -10.65 -5.43 -2.05
N LYS A 116 -10.47 -6.42 -2.94
CA LYS A 116 -11.05 -6.41 -4.29
C LYS A 116 -12.57 -6.28 -4.27
N LEU A 117 -13.23 -7.04 -3.40
CA LEU A 117 -14.69 -6.99 -3.24
C LEU A 117 -15.17 -5.59 -2.84
N ALA A 118 -14.45 -4.92 -1.95
CA ALA A 118 -14.80 -3.57 -1.48
C ALA A 118 -14.79 -2.50 -2.58
N PHE A 119 -14.12 -2.77 -3.72
CA PHE A 119 -14.02 -1.87 -4.88
C PHE A 119 -14.64 -2.47 -6.15
N GLY A 120 -15.40 -3.56 -6.05
CA GLY A 120 -16.07 -4.19 -7.19
C GLY A 120 -15.10 -4.76 -8.23
N LEU A 121 -13.88 -5.12 -7.84
CA LEU A 121 -12.85 -5.69 -8.70
C LEU A 121 -13.01 -7.22 -8.74
N GLN A 122 -13.13 -7.81 -9.93
CA GLN A 122 -13.10 -9.26 -10.14
C GLN A 122 -11.65 -9.76 -10.24
#